data_AF-A0A0F9BFG3-F1
#
_entry.id   AF-A0A0F9BFG3-F1
#
_cell.length_a   1.000
_cell.length_b   1.000
_cell.length_c   1.000
_cell.angle_alpha   90.00
_cell.angle_beta   90.00
_cell.angle_gamma   90.00
#
_symmetry.space_group_name_H-M   'P 1'
#
loop_
_entity.id
_entity.type
_entity.pdbx_description
1 polymer ?
#
loop_
_entity_poly.entity_id
_entity_poly.type
_entity_poly.pdbx_seq_one_letter_code
_entity_poly.pdbx_strand_id
1 'polypeptide(L)'
;IAAGGQENMSMSPHVANLRQGHKMGDMKFIDSMIKDGLWDAFNGYHMGQTAENVAEKWQISRDQQDEFAVASQNKAEAAQKAGKFADEIVAFTVKTRKGETIVDQDEYIRHGATMEAMQKLRPAFTKDGSVTAANASGINDGAAAVLLMSADNAEKRGIQPLARIVSYATAGLDPSIMGVGPIHASRRALERAGWKPEDLDLVEANEAFAAQACAVNKDMGWDPAIVNVNGGAIAIGHPIGASGCRVLNTLLFEMQRRDAKKGLATLCIGGGMGVALCVQRD
;
A
#
# COMPACT_ATOMS: atom_id res chain seq x y z
N ILE A 1 12.14 -18.68 -7.81
CA ILE A 1 10.95 -18.03 -8.41
C ILE A 1 11.20 -16.53 -8.33
N ALA A 2 11.06 -15.78 -9.42
CA ALA A 2 10.95 -14.33 -9.35
C ALA A 2 9.47 -13.99 -9.14
N ALA A 3 9.14 -13.28 -8.07
CA ALA A 3 7.78 -12.92 -7.70
C ALA A 3 7.72 -11.42 -7.37
N GLY A 4 6.55 -10.81 -7.49
CA GLY A 4 6.38 -9.40 -7.24
C GLY A 4 5.17 -8.83 -7.96
N GLY A 5 5.25 -7.56 -8.35
CA GLY A 5 4.23 -6.88 -9.11
C GLY A 5 4.75 -5.63 -9.78
N GLN A 6 4.03 -5.16 -10.79
CA GLN A 6 4.32 -3.94 -11.52
C GLN A 6 3.01 -3.26 -11.88
N GLU A 7 3.03 -1.94 -11.93
CA GLU A 7 1.90 -1.14 -12.37
C GLU A 7 2.39 0.16 -13.02
N ASN A 8 1.69 0.59 -14.07
CA ASN A 8 1.80 1.94 -14.59
C ASN A 8 0.39 2.49 -14.76
N MET A 9 -0.11 3.14 -13.71
CA MET A 9 -1.43 3.71 -13.69
C MET A 9 -1.54 4.91 -14.64
N SER A 10 -0.45 5.70 -14.77
CA SER A 10 -0.38 6.85 -15.69
C SER A 10 -0.63 6.49 -17.16
N MET A 11 -0.33 5.25 -17.56
CA MET A 11 -0.51 4.74 -18.92
C MET A 11 -1.84 4.00 -19.14
N SER A 12 -2.76 4.04 -18.18
CA SER A 12 -4.06 3.36 -18.31
C SER A 12 -4.90 3.95 -19.46
N PRO A 13 -5.45 3.12 -20.37
CA PRO A 13 -6.23 3.61 -21.49
C PRO A 13 -7.67 3.99 -21.10
N HIS A 14 -8.32 4.77 -21.97
CA HIS A 14 -9.77 4.80 -22.02
C HIS A 14 -10.27 3.71 -22.98
N VAL A 15 -11.35 3.01 -22.62
CA VAL A 15 -11.93 1.89 -23.38
C VAL A 15 -13.39 2.13 -23.76
N ALA A 16 -13.82 1.54 -24.87
CA ALA A 16 -15.21 1.61 -25.34
C ALA A 16 -15.63 0.30 -26.01
N ASN A 17 -16.93 -0.04 -25.89
CA ASN A 17 -17.49 -1.25 -26.50
C ASN A 17 -17.77 -1.03 -28.00
N LEU A 18 -16.76 -1.27 -28.84
CA LEU A 18 -16.82 -1.01 -30.29
C LEU A 18 -16.93 -2.28 -31.16
N ARG A 19 -16.78 -3.48 -30.58
CA ARG A 19 -16.60 -4.72 -31.35
C ARG A 19 -17.76 -5.04 -32.30
N GLN A 20 -19.00 -4.74 -31.93
CA GLN A 20 -20.19 -4.98 -32.75
C GLN A 20 -20.58 -3.78 -33.64
N GLY A 21 -19.77 -2.71 -33.62
CA GLY A 21 -20.10 -1.42 -34.22
C GLY A 21 -21.03 -0.57 -33.36
N HIS A 22 -20.93 0.75 -33.51
CA HIS A 22 -21.81 1.72 -32.86
C HIS A 22 -22.54 2.53 -33.93
N LYS A 23 -23.84 2.28 -34.10
CA LYS A 23 -24.58 2.72 -35.28
C LYS A 23 -24.84 4.24 -35.32
N MET A 24 -25.28 4.83 -34.21
CA MET A 24 -25.60 6.26 -34.08
C MET A 24 -25.77 6.63 -32.60
N GLY A 25 -25.49 7.89 -32.23
CA GLY A 25 -25.68 8.43 -30.88
C GLY A 25 -24.38 8.52 -30.07
N ASP A 26 -24.47 9.04 -28.84
CA ASP A 26 -23.31 9.25 -27.98
C ASP A 26 -22.66 7.93 -27.54
N MET A 27 -21.36 7.99 -27.23
CA MET A 27 -20.57 6.87 -26.73
C MET A 27 -19.77 7.29 -25.50
N LYS A 28 -19.82 6.47 -24.45
CA LYS A 28 -18.99 6.65 -23.26
C LYS A 28 -17.62 6.00 -23.46
N PHE A 29 -16.57 6.79 -23.28
CA PHE A 29 -15.22 6.30 -23.04
C PHE A 29 -15.05 6.05 -21.53
N ILE A 30 -14.66 4.83 -21.19
CA ILE A 30 -14.53 4.35 -19.82
C ILE A 30 -13.05 4.44 -19.44
N ASP A 31 -12.74 5.17 -18.37
CA ASP A 31 -11.40 5.15 -17.78
C ASP A 31 -11.13 3.76 -17.16
N SER A 32 -10.17 3.01 -17.73
CA SER A 32 -9.87 1.65 -17.25
C SER A 32 -9.18 1.65 -15.88
N MET A 33 -8.40 2.69 -15.54
CA MET A 33 -7.77 2.80 -14.23
C MET A 33 -8.83 2.82 -13.13
N ILE A 34 -9.85 3.68 -13.32
CA ILE A 34 -10.95 3.76 -12.38
C ILE A 34 -11.76 2.47 -12.42
N LYS A 35 -12.19 2.04 -13.61
CA LYS A 35 -13.14 0.93 -13.75
C LYS A 35 -12.59 -0.40 -13.26
N ASP A 36 -11.33 -0.69 -13.55
CA ASP A 36 -10.72 -1.99 -13.31
C ASP A 36 -9.93 -2.01 -11.99
N GLY A 37 -9.42 -0.86 -11.52
CA GLY A 37 -8.58 -0.77 -10.32
C GLY A 37 -9.24 -0.13 -9.10
N LEU A 38 -10.11 0.87 -9.29
CA LEU A 38 -10.56 1.76 -8.21
C LEU A 38 -12.08 1.81 -8.00
N TRP A 39 -12.83 0.96 -8.70
CA TRP A 39 -14.29 0.93 -8.64
C TRP A 39 -14.80 -0.38 -8.06
N ASP A 40 -15.69 -0.29 -7.06
CA ASP A 40 -16.29 -1.47 -6.48
C ASP A 40 -17.31 -2.07 -7.45
N ALA A 41 -17.07 -3.31 -7.85
CA ALA A 41 -17.91 -3.99 -8.83
C ALA A 41 -19.31 -4.33 -8.29
N PHE A 42 -19.47 -4.40 -6.97
CA PHE A 42 -20.69 -4.85 -6.31
C PHE A 42 -21.62 -3.69 -5.91
N ASN A 43 -21.05 -2.63 -5.35
CA ASN A 43 -21.80 -1.48 -4.84
C ASN A 43 -21.85 -0.30 -5.82
N GLY A 44 -21.02 -0.30 -6.86
CA GLY A 44 -21.09 0.72 -7.91
C GLY A 44 -20.60 2.09 -7.48
N TYR A 45 -19.53 2.17 -6.67
CA TYR A 45 -18.87 3.42 -6.28
C TYR A 45 -17.34 3.28 -6.23
N HIS A 46 -16.64 4.40 -6.05
CA HIS A 46 -15.18 4.44 -5.94
C HIS A 46 -14.69 3.83 -4.61
N MET A 47 -13.46 3.28 -4.58
CA MET A 47 -12.83 2.76 -3.35
C MET A 47 -12.81 3.78 -2.20
N GLY A 48 -12.72 5.07 -2.52
CA GLY A 48 -12.81 6.16 -1.54
C GLY A 48 -14.10 6.16 -0.73
N GLN A 49 -15.23 5.71 -1.30
CA GLN A 49 -16.47 5.54 -0.55
C GLN A 49 -16.36 4.42 0.49
N THR A 50 -15.63 3.34 0.21
CA THR A 50 -15.38 2.28 1.22
C THR A 50 -14.56 2.82 2.39
N ALA A 51 -13.65 3.76 2.15
CA ALA A 51 -12.89 4.42 3.21
C ALA A 51 -13.79 5.32 4.07
N GLU A 52 -14.74 6.04 3.48
CA GLU A 52 -15.76 6.79 4.25
C GLU A 52 -16.64 5.84 5.09
N ASN A 53 -17.08 4.71 4.53
CA ASN A 53 -17.86 3.71 5.27
C ASN A 53 -17.08 3.17 6.48
N VAL A 54 -15.77 2.94 6.32
CA VAL A 54 -14.89 2.52 7.43
C VAL A 54 -14.72 3.65 8.44
N ALA A 55 -14.50 4.89 7.99
CA ALA A 55 -14.39 6.04 8.87
C ALA A 55 -15.64 6.21 9.76
N GLU A 56 -16.82 6.11 9.16
CA GLU A 56 -18.10 6.17 9.88
C GLU A 56 -18.25 5.00 10.85
N LYS A 57 -18.03 3.75 10.39
CA LYS A 57 -18.26 2.56 11.23
C LYS A 57 -17.26 2.41 12.38
N TRP A 58 -15.99 2.80 12.18
CA TRP A 58 -14.96 2.77 13.22
C TRP A 58 -14.81 4.08 14.01
N GLN A 59 -15.61 5.09 13.65
CA GLN A 59 -15.59 6.44 14.25
C GLN A 59 -14.19 7.08 14.15
N ILE A 60 -13.60 7.01 12.95
CA ILE A 60 -12.30 7.64 12.64
C ILE A 60 -12.56 9.05 12.14
N SER A 61 -12.25 10.05 12.95
CA SER A 61 -12.49 11.45 12.62
C SER A 61 -11.58 11.94 11.49
N ARG A 62 -11.96 13.06 10.86
CA ARG A 62 -11.13 13.77 9.89
C ARG A 62 -9.76 14.15 10.48
N ASP A 63 -9.72 14.64 11.71
CA ASP A 63 -8.47 15.05 12.36
C ASP A 63 -7.54 13.85 12.58
N GLN A 64 -8.08 12.68 12.95
CA GLN A 64 -7.27 11.46 13.09
C GLN A 64 -6.68 11.01 11.73
N GLN A 65 -7.46 11.13 10.66
CA GLN A 65 -6.98 10.80 9.31
C GLN A 65 -5.87 11.75 8.85
N ASP A 66 -6.03 13.05 9.09
CA ASP A 66 -5.04 14.06 8.70
C ASP A 66 -3.77 13.95 9.57
N GLU A 67 -3.90 13.67 10.87
CA GLU A 67 -2.76 13.43 11.77
C GLU A 67 -1.95 12.20 11.32
N PHE A 68 -2.63 11.11 10.99
CA PHE A 68 -2.00 9.91 10.44
C PHE A 68 -1.27 10.21 9.12
N ALA A 69 -1.89 10.98 8.23
CA ALA A 69 -1.30 11.35 6.94
C ALA A 69 -0.04 12.22 7.10
N VAL A 70 -0.07 13.22 8.00
CA VAL A 70 1.10 14.05 8.31
C VAL A 70 2.22 13.21 8.90
N ALA A 71 1.90 12.29 9.82
CA ALA A 71 2.89 11.38 10.38
C ALA A 71 3.53 10.49 9.29
N SER A 72 2.75 9.96 8.35
CA SER A 72 3.26 9.17 7.23
C SER A 72 4.22 9.98 6.35
N GLN A 73 3.83 11.20 5.95
CA GLN A 73 4.65 12.11 5.16
C GLN A 73 5.98 12.46 5.87
N ASN A 74 5.92 12.79 7.16
CA ASN A 74 7.10 13.18 7.91
C ASN A 74 8.05 11.99 8.16
N LYS A 75 7.51 10.77 8.37
CA LYS A 75 8.33 9.55 8.43
C LYS A 75 9.02 9.26 7.10
N ALA A 76 8.30 9.40 5.98
CA ALA A 76 8.85 9.22 4.63
C ALA A 76 9.92 10.26 4.29
N GLU A 77 9.69 11.53 4.62
CA GLU A 77 10.68 12.60 4.47
C GLU A 77 11.95 12.31 5.27
N ALA A 78 11.81 11.91 6.54
CA ALA A 78 12.94 11.55 7.38
C ALA A 78 13.71 10.35 6.83
N ALA A 79 13.00 9.31 6.37
CA ALA A 79 13.60 8.12 5.76
C ALA A 79 14.36 8.45 4.47
N GLN A 80 13.76 9.26 3.58
CA GLN A 80 14.37 9.69 2.34
C GLN A 80 15.64 10.51 2.59
N LYS A 81 15.59 11.50 3.50
CA LYS A 81 16.76 12.31 3.89
C LYS A 81 17.87 11.50 4.56
N ALA A 82 17.51 10.44 5.28
CA ALA A 82 18.47 9.53 5.89
C ALA A 82 18.99 8.44 4.94
N GLY A 83 18.58 8.44 3.66
CA GLY A 83 19.02 7.46 2.67
C GLY A 83 18.47 6.05 2.91
N LYS A 84 17.37 5.91 3.66
CA LYS A 84 16.81 4.60 4.05
C LYS A 84 16.24 3.78 2.89
N PHE A 85 15.99 4.38 1.74
CA PHE A 85 15.50 3.67 0.56
C PHE A 85 16.61 3.31 -0.44
N ALA A 86 17.85 3.75 -0.20
CA ALA A 86 18.95 3.59 -1.15
C ALA A 86 19.27 2.11 -1.46
N ASP A 87 19.09 1.23 -0.48
CA ASP A 87 19.37 -0.20 -0.65
C ASP A 87 18.24 -0.95 -1.38
N GLU A 88 17.01 -0.43 -1.37
CA GLU A 88 15.84 -1.09 -1.95
C GLU A 88 15.42 -0.54 -3.32
N ILE A 89 15.81 0.69 -3.65
CA ILE A 89 15.51 1.32 -4.95
C ILE A 89 16.60 1.01 -5.98
N VAL A 90 16.18 0.50 -7.13
CA VAL A 90 17.02 0.37 -8.32
C VAL A 90 16.74 1.56 -9.24
N ALA A 91 17.77 2.34 -9.54
CA ALA A 91 17.66 3.50 -10.43
C ALA A 91 17.15 3.11 -11.83
N PHE A 92 16.14 3.82 -12.33
CA PHE A 92 15.55 3.62 -13.65
C PHE A 92 15.92 4.76 -14.59
N THR A 93 16.58 4.45 -15.71
CA THR A 93 16.96 5.44 -16.72
C THR A 93 15.88 5.60 -17.78
N VAL A 94 15.19 6.74 -17.76
CA VAL A 94 14.24 7.15 -18.80
C VAL A 94 15.01 7.77 -19.97
N LYS A 95 15.03 7.09 -21.12
CA LYS A 95 15.68 7.59 -22.33
C LYS A 95 14.67 8.31 -23.22
N THR A 96 14.94 9.56 -23.56
CA THR A 96 14.15 10.35 -24.51
C THR A 96 15.02 10.84 -25.66
N ARG A 97 14.40 11.36 -26.73
CA ARG A 97 15.15 12.02 -27.82
C ARG A 97 15.97 13.23 -27.34
N LYS A 98 15.61 13.83 -26.19
CA LYS A 98 16.25 15.04 -25.63
C LYS A 98 17.35 14.71 -24.62
N GLY A 99 17.54 13.44 -24.25
CA GLY A 99 18.52 13.02 -23.26
C GLY A 99 17.98 11.92 -22.32
N GLU A 100 18.77 11.60 -21.32
CA GLU A 100 18.46 10.59 -20.30
C GLU A 100 18.13 11.26 -18.97
N THR A 101 17.12 10.73 -18.27
CA THR A 101 16.76 11.14 -16.91
C THR A 101 16.79 9.92 -16.02
N ILE A 102 17.50 10.00 -14.89
CA ILE A 102 17.56 8.92 -13.91
C ILE A 102 16.48 9.19 -12.87
N VAL A 103 15.65 8.18 -12.61
CA VAL A 103 14.64 8.16 -11.55
C VAL A 103 15.11 7.17 -10.49
N ASP A 104 15.53 7.67 -9.34
CA ASP A 104 16.13 6.89 -8.25
C ASP A 104 15.57 7.26 -6.86
N GLN A 105 14.50 8.05 -6.82
CA GLN A 105 13.86 8.53 -5.60
C GLN A 105 12.35 8.53 -5.74
N ASP A 106 11.65 8.24 -4.64
CA ASP A 106 10.19 8.40 -4.55
C ASP A 106 9.81 9.88 -4.64
N GLU A 107 9.16 10.26 -5.74
CA GLU A 107 8.79 11.67 -6.03
C GLU A 107 7.48 12.12 -5.36
N TYR A 108 6.68 11.18 -4.84
CA TYR A 108 5.36 11.48 -4.27
C TYR A 108 5.42 12.05 -2.85
N ILE A 109 6.56 11.91 -2.17
CA ILE A 109 6.76 12.36 -0.78
C ILE A 109 6.70 13.89 -0.73
N ARG A 110 5.79 14.42 0.07
CA ARG A 110 5.61 15.87 0.25
C ARG A 110 6.33 16.34 1.50
N HIS A 111 7.53 16.89 1.31
CA HIS A 111 8.34 17.43 2.41
C HIS A 111 7.65 18.61 3.10
N GLY A 112 7.81 18.70 4.42
CA GLY A 112 7.24 19.76 5.24
C GLY A 112 5.72 19.69 5.34
N ALA A 113 5.15 18.48 5.35
CA ALA A 113 3.72 18.29 5.54
C ALA A 113 3.27 18.79 6.93
N THR A 114 2.18 19.57 6.96
CA THR A 114 1.63 20.13 8.20
C THR A 114 0.14 19.88 8.31
N MET A 115 -0.37 19.80 9.54
CA MET A 115 -1.82 19.67 9.80
C MET A 115 -2.62 20.82 9.18
N GLU A 116 -2.10 22.05 9.26
CA GLU A 116 -2.75 23.21 8.67
C GLU A 116 -2.93 23.08 7.15
N ALA A 117 -1.96 22.48 6.46
CA ALA A 117 -2.05 22.23 5.03
C ALA A 117 -3.07 21.14 4.70
N MET A 118 -3.14 20.06 5.49
CA MET A 118 -4.09 18.97 5.28
C MET A 118 -5.54 19.41 5.52
N GLN A 119 -5.79 20.15 6.61
CA GLN A 119 -7.13 20.60 6.99
C GLN A 119 -7.79 21.54 5.97
N LYS A 120 -6.99 22.22 5.13
CA LYS A 120 -7.50 23.07 4.04
C LYS A 120 -8.09 22.27 2.87
N LEU A 121 -7.81 20.97 2.76
CA LEU A 121 -8.29 20.17 1.64
C LEU A 121 -9.76 19.78 1.81
N ARG A 122 -10.47 19.88 0.69
CA ARG A 122 -11.87 19.47 0.56
C ARG A 122 -11.97 17.94 0.47
N PRO A 123 -13.07 17.35 0.95
CA PRO A 123 -13.37 15.94 0.73
C PRO A 123 -13.33 15.55 -0.76
N ALA A 124 -12.78 14.39 -1.06
CA ALA A 124 -12.53 13.94 -2.43
C ALA A 124 -13.67 13.08 -3.01
N PHE A 125 -14.44 12.39 -2.16
CA PHE A 125 -15.40 11.37 -2.62
C PHE A 125 -16.86 11.67 -2.27
N THR A 126 -17.11 12.27 -1.12
CA THR A 126 -18.45 12.70 -0.70
C THR A 126 -18.41 14.15 -0.23
N LYS A 127 -19.49 14.92 -0.43
CA LYS A 127 -19.49 16.38 -0.19
C LYS A 127 -19.11 16.75 1.25
N ASP A 128 -19.63 15.99 2.22
CA ASP A 128 -19.41 16.19 3.65
C ASP A 128 -18.53 15.08 4.24
N GLY A 129 -17.68 14.47 3.39
CA GLY A 129 -16.81 13.36 3.73
C GLY A 129 -15.59 13.74 4.56
N SER A 130 -14.87 12.72 5.00
CA SER A 130 -13.64 12.84 5.77
C SER A 130 -12.38 12.55 4.94
N VAL A 131 -12.52 11.83 3.83
CA VAL A 131 -11.39 11.41 3.00
C VAL A 131 -11.06 12.50 1.99
N THR A 132 -9.78 12.88 1.92
CA THR A 132 -9.23 13.91 1.04
C THR A 132 -8.03 13.38 0.26
N ALA A 133 -7.57 14.17 -0.72
CA ALA A 133 -6.33 13.86 -1.43
C ALA A 133 -5.07 13.89 -0.53
N ALA A 134 -5.14 14.46 0.68
CA ALA A 134 -4.01 14.48 1.62
C ALA A 134 -3.93 13.21 2.49
N ASN A 135 -5.08 12.59 2.75
CA ASN A 135 -5.18 11.44 3.65
C ASN A 135 -5.57 10.14 2.92
N ALA A 136 -5.42 10.15 1.60
CA ALA A 136 -5.49 9.00 0.70
C ALA A 136 -4.16 8.87 -0.05
N SER A 137 -3.80 7.65 -0.44
CA SER A 137 -2.65 7.45 -1.33
C SER A 137 -2.92 7.97 -2.74
N GLY A 138 -1.85 8.21 -3.48
CA GLY A 138 -1.91 8.67 -4.87
C GLY A 138 -2.25 7.58 -5.88
N ILE A 139 -2.20 8.02 -7.13
CA ILE A 139 -2.14 7.18 -8.33
C ILE A 139 -0.68 7.19 -8.75
N ASN A 140 -0.04 6.02 -8.78
CA ASN A 140 1.41 5.93 -8.88
C ASN A 140 1.84 4.80 -9.81
N ASP A 141 3.07 4.93 -10.32
CA ASP A 141 3.72 3.95 -11.18
C ASP A 141 4.88 3.32 -10.41
N GLY A 142 5.11 2.02 -10.61
CA GLY A 142 6.22 1.35 -9.94
C GLY A 142 6.20 -0.17 -10.11
N ALA A 143 7.33 -0.79 -9.78
CA ALA A 143 7.47 -2.24 -9.73
C ALA A 143 8.31 -2.65 -8.53
N ALA A 144 8.00 -3.79 -7.95
CA ALA A 144 8.77 -4.39 -6.87
C ALA A 144 8.83 -5.91 -7.09
N ALA A 145 9.98 -6.50 -6.78
CA ALA A 145 10.21 -7.93 -6.97
C ALA A 145 11.12 -8.51 -5.87
N VAL A 146 10.98 -9.82 -5.69
CA VAL A 146 11.79 -10.66 -4.80
C VAL A 146 12.16 -11.96 -5.50
N LEU A 147 13.27 -12.57 -5.06
CA LEU A 147 13.64 -13.93 -5.43
C LEU A 147 13.29 -14.88 -4.30
N LEU A 148 12.35 -15.79 -4.56
CA LEU A 148 11.95 -16.84 -3.63
C LEU A 148 12.66 -18.15 -3.94
N MET A 149 13.22 -18.77 -2.90
CA MET A 149 13.96 -20.03 -2.97
C MET A 149 13.61 -20.90 -1.76
N SER A 150 13.79 -22.21 -1.87
CA SER A 150 13.85 -23.06 -0.68
C SER A 150 15.16 -22.81 0.06
N ALA A 151 15.18 -23.02 1.38
CA ALA A 151 16.37 -22.86 2.21
C ALA A 151 17.56 -23.69 1.68
N ASP A 152 17.32 -24.98 1.39
CA ASP A 152 18.34 -25.88 0.82
C ASP A 152 18.96 -25.36 -0.49
N ASN A 153 18.17 -24.66 -1.32
CA ASN A 153 18.66 -24.15 -2.60
C ASN A 153 19.46 -22.86 -2.42
N ALA A 154 19.06 -22.00 -1.47
CA ALA A 154 19.82 -20.83 -1.09
C ALA A 154 21.17 -21.24 -0.50
N GLU A 155 21.19 -22.22 0.41
CA GLU A 155 22.41 -22.77 1.04
C GLU A 155 23.35 -23.38 -0.01
N LYS A 156 22.84 -24.26 -0.89
CA LYS A 156 23.64 -24.87 -1.98
C LYS A 156 24.29 -23.84 -2.91
N ARG A 157 23.74 -22.63 -3.00
CA ARG A 157 24.24 -21.54 -3.84
C ARG A 157 25.04 -20.50 -3.06
N GLY A 158 25.18 -20.63 -1.74
CA GLY A 158 25.83 -19.63 -0.90
C GLY A 158 25.10 -18.28 -0.86
N ILE A 159 23.78 -18.27 -1.08
CA ILE A 159 22.96 -17.05 -1.03
C ILE A 159 22.45 -16.88 0.40
N GLN A 160 22.79 -15.76 1.03
CA GLN A 160 22.22 -15.36 2.31
C GLN A 160 20.78 -14.85 2.11
N PRO A 161 19.74 -15.52 2.64
CA PRO A 161 18.37 -15.03 2.53
C PRO A 161 18.16 -13.76 3.36
N LEU A 162 17.34 -12.83 2.85
CA LEU A 162 16.94 -11.63 3.61
C LEU A 162 16.04 -11.98 4.80
N ALA A 163 15.12 -12.93 4.61
CA ALA A 163 14.23 -13.47 5.63
C ALA A 163 13.61 -14.80 5.16
N ARG A 164 13.00 -15.52 6.10
CA ARG A 164 12.19 -16.72 5.86
C ARG A 164 10.70 -16.37 5.93
N ILE A 165 9.90 -16.86 4.98
CA ILE A 165 8.43 -16.80 5.08
C ILE A 165 7.98 -17.80 6.13
N VAL A 166 7.30 -17.33 7.19
CA VAL A 166 6.81 -18.16 8.30
C VAL A 166 5.38 -18.62 8.02
N SER A 167 4.53 -17.69 7.61
CA SER A 167 3.14 -17.95 7.28
C SER A 167 2.60 -16.86 6.35
N TYR A 168 1.45 -17.14 5.75
CA TYR A 168 0.68 -16.17 4.99
C TYR A 168 -0.79 -16.54 5.06
N ALA A 169 -1.66 -15.57 4.83
CA ALA A 169 -3.10 -15.78 4.78
C ALA A 169 -3.80 -14.74 3.91
N THR A 170 -4.93 -15.15 3.35
CA THR A 170 -5.93 -14.26 2.75
C THR A 170 -7.25 -14.38 3.51
N ALA A 171 -8.05 -13.32 3.44
CA ALA A 171 -9.40 -13.28 4.00
C ALA A 171 -10.32 -12.48 3.09
N GLY A 172 -11.58 -12.89 2.99
CA GLY A 172 -12.66 -12.15 2.35
C GLY A 172 -13.57 -11.51 3.39
N LEU A 173 -14.17 -10.38 3.03
CA LEU A 173 -15.10 -9.59 3.84
C LEU A 173 -16.08 -8.85 2.93
N ASP A 174 -17.02 -8.13 3.54
CA ASP A 174 -17.94 -7.27 2.80
C ASP A 174 -17.16 -6.22 1.95
N PRO A 175 -17.42 -6.13 0.63
CA PRO A 175 -16.75 -5.17 -0.24
C PRO A 175 -16.91 -3.71 0.19
N SER A 176 -18.00 -3.37 0.89
CA SER A 176 -18.28 -2.01 1.35
C SER A 176 -17.30 -1.49 2.41
N ILE A 177 -16.58 -2.40 3.06
CA ILE A 177 -15.58 -2.11 4.10
C ILE A 177 -14.24 -2.79 3.78
N MET A 178 -13.92 -2.98 2.49
CA MET A 178 -12.74 -3.71 2.04
C MET A 178 -11.43 -3.28 2.73
N GLY A 179 -11.34 -2.01 3.13
CA GLY A 179 -10.18 -1.43 3.82
C GLY A 179 -9.77 -2.17 5.09
N VAL A 180 -10.68 -2.86 5.78
CA VAL A 180 -10.35 -3.59 7.02
C VAL A 180 -9.97 -5.07 6.80
N GLY A 181 -9.86 -5.50 5.54
CA GLY A 181 -9.36 -6.84 5.19
C GLY A 181 -8.04 -7.24 5.86
N PRO A 182 -7.05 -6.34 6.06
CA PRO A 182 -5.83 -6.62 6.79
C PRO A 182 -6.05 -7.20 8.19
N ILE A 183 -7.10 -6.81 8.90
CA ILE A 183 -7.39 -7.31 10.25
C ILE A 183 -7.55 -8.83 10.22
N HIS A 184 -8.42 -9.31 9.31
CA HIS A 184 -8.74 -10.73 9.21
C HIS A 184 -7.59 -11.55 8.65
N ALA A 185 -6.90 -11.01 7.63
CA ALA A 185 -5.75 -11.68 7.04
C ALA A 185 -4.57 -11.78 8.02
N SER A 186 -4.27 -10.69 8.73
CA SER A 186 -3.16 -10.63 9.68
C SER A 186 -3.39 -11.54 10.88
N ARG A 187 -4.57 -11.51 11.51
CA ARG A 187 -4.90 -12.44 12.60
C ARG A 187 -4.71 -13.90 12.20
N ARG A 188 -5.16 -14.28 11.01
CA ARG A 188 -4.99 -15.64 10.48
C ARG A 188 -3.53 -15.99 10.17
N ALA A 189 -2.75 -15.04 9.64
CA ALA A 189 -1.33 -15.25 9.39
C ALA A 189 -0.54 -15.41 10.70
N LEU A 190 -0.81 -14.56 11.69
CA LEU A 190 -0.18 -14.62 13.02
C LEU A 190 -0.53 -15.93 13.74
N GLU A 191 -1.81 -16.36 13.70
CA GLU A 191 -2.24 -17.65 14.24
C GLU A 191 -1.46 -18.82 13.62
N ARG A 192 -1.30 -18.83 12.28
CA ARG A 192 -0.51 -19.84 11.57
C ARG A 192 0.98 -19.81 11.90
N ALA A 193 1.51 -18.64 12.24
CA ALA A 193 2.89 -18.48 12.69
C ALA A 193 3.08 -18.84 14.17
N GLY A 194 1.99 -19.00 14.93
CA GLY A 194 2.03 -19.12 16.39
C GLY A 194 2.48 -17.84 17.08
N TRP A 195 2.22 -16.68 16.48
CA TRP A 195 2.60 -15.36 16.98
C TRP A 195 1.39 -14.56 17.47
N LYS A 196 1.65 -13.62 18.35
CA LYS A 196 0.72 -12.56 18.76
C LYS A 196 1.11 -11.23 18.12
N PRO A 197 0.21 -10.23 18.07
CA PRO A 197 0.57 -8.89 17.59
C PRO A 197 1.76 -8.28 18.36
N GLU A 198 1.88 -8.56 19.66
CA GLU A 198 2.97 -8.05 20.51
C GLU A 198 4.33 -8.73 20.25
N ASP A 199 4.35 -9.84 19.51
CA ASP A 199 5.59 -10.50 19.10
C ASP A 199 6.25 -9.83 17.89
N LEU A 200 5.57 -8.89 17.22
CA LEU A 200 6.07 -8.25 16.01
C LEU A 200 7.08 -7.15 16.37
N ASP A 201 8.21 -7.14 15.67
CA ASP A 201 9.22 -6.09 15.79
C ASP A 201 8.99 -4.98 14.76
N LEU A 202 8.37 -5.33 13.62
CA LEU A 202 8.11 -4.39 12.54
C LEU A 202 6.89 -4.79 11.70
N VAL A 203 6.09 -3.80 11.30
CA VAL A 203 4.89 -3.99 10.49
C VAL A 203 4.87 -3.02 9.32
N GLU A 204 4.59 -3.53 8.13
CA GLU A 204 4.21 -2.74 6.97
C GLU A 204 2.73 -3.01 6.66
N ALA A 205 1.87 -2.08 7.04
CA ALA A 205 0.43 -2.14 6.79
C ALA A 205 0.04 -1.05 5.80
N ASN A 206 -0.34 -1.43 4.57
CA ASN A 206 -0.51 -0.49 3.47
C ASN A 206 -1.55 0.61 3.76
N GLU A 207 -1.24 1.85 3.35
CA GLU A 207 -2.03 3.04 3.66
C GLU A 207 -2.82 3.54 2.44
N ALA A 208 -3.70 2.70 1.85
CA ALA A 208 -4.52 3.15 0.72
C ALA A 208 -5.36 4.39 1.08
N PHE A 209 -5.91 4.39 2.29
CA PHE A 209 -6.57 5.52 2.92
C PHE A 209 -6.21 5.56 4.41
N ALA A 210 -6.11 6.75 5.00
CA ALA A 210 -5.87 6.93 6.43
C ALA A 210 -6.99 6.33 7.28
N ALA A 211 -8.25 6.46 6.84
CA ALA A 211 -9.42 5.90 7.52
C ALA A 211 -9.27 4.40 7.81
N GLN A 212 -8.93 3.62 6.78
CA GLN A 212 -8.74 2.18 6.94
C GLN A 212 -7.48 1.83 7.72
N ALA A 213 -6.37 2.57 7.51
CA ALA A 213 -5.13 2.30 8.22
C ALA A 213 -5.29 2.52 9.73
N CYS A 214 -6.00 3.58 10.13
CA CYS A 214 -6.35 3.85 11.52
C CYS A 214 -7.25 2.75 12.11
N ALA A 215 -8.27 2.31 11.37
CA ALA A 215 -9.16 1.21 11.81
C ALA A 215 -8.39 -0.10 11.99
N VAL A 216 -7.50 -0.45 11.06
CA VAL A 216 -6.65 -1.64 11.13
C VAL A 216 -5.73 -1.58 12.36
N ASN A 217 -5.03 -0.45 12.56
CA ASN A 217 -4.15 -0.27 13.73
C ASN A 217 -4.92 -0.42 15.05
N LYS A 218 -6.09 0.21 15.14
CA LYS A 218 -6.96 0.15 16.32
C LYS A 218 -7.38 -1.28 16.66
N ASP A 219 -7.85 -2.04 15.67
CA ASP A 219 -8.42 -3.38 15.90
C ASP A 219 -7.35 -4.47 15.99
N MET A 220 -6.21 -4.30 15.35
CA MET A 220 -5.07 -5.21 15.52
C MET A 220 -4.43 -5.06 16.89
N GLY A 221 -4.50 -3.87 17.51
CA GLY A 221 -4.00 -3.62 18.85
C GLY A 221 -2.48 -3.74 19.00
N TRP A 222 -1.75 -3.75 17.89
CA TRP A 222 -0.28 -3.68 17.89
C TRP A 222 0.21 -2.27 18.24
N ASP A 223 1.50 -2.13 18.52
CA ASP A 223 2.13 -0.83 18.73
C ASP A 223 2.20 -0.04 17.41
N PRO A 224 1.58 1.15 17.29
CA PRO A 224 1.71 1.98 16.10
C PRO A 224 3.14 2.43 15.80
N ALA A 225 4.05 2.45 16.79
CA ALA A 225 5.43 2.88 16.62
C ALA A 225 6.28 1.89 15.78
N ILE A 226 5.83 0.64 15.63
CA ILE A 226 6.47 -0.36 14.77
C ILE A 226 5.85 -0.42 13.36
N VAL A 227 4.83 0.38 13.08
CA VAL A 227 4.08 0.35 11.82
C VAL A 227 4.56 1.44 10.86
N ASN A 228 4.92 1.04 9.63
CA ASN A 228 5.32 1.93 8.53
C ASN A 228 6.37 2.95 8.98
N VAL A 229 7.43 2.49 9.63
CA VAL A 229 8.41 3.33 10.34
C VAL A 229 9.18 4.28 9.43
N ASN A 230 9.18 3.98 8.12
CA ASN A 230 9.78 4.81 7.08
C ASN A 230 8.70 5.55 6.25
N GLY A 231 7.47 5.66 6.77
CA GLY A 231 6.32 6.20 6.04
C GLY A 231 5.63 5.12 5.20
N GLY A 232 4.42 5.40 4.75
CA GLY A 232 3.61 4.46 3.99
C GLY A 232 3.03 5.05 2.70
N ALA A 233 2.01 4.41 2.15
CA ALA A 233 1.49 4.71 0.82
C ALA A 233 0.85 6.10 0.66
N ILE A 234 0.42 6.76 1.75
CA ILE A 234 -0.02 8.16 1.68
C ILE A 234 1.13 9.08 1.23
N ALA A 235 2.36 8.75 1.61
CA ALA A 235 3.56 9.52 1.26
C ALA A 235 4.30 8.96 0.05
N ILE A 236 4.50 7.64 0.01
CA ILE A 236 5.33 6.96 -0.99
C ILE A 236 4.53 6.66 -2.27
N GLY A 237 3.21 6.50 -2.15
CA GLY A 237 2.33 6.15 -3.26
C GLY A 237 1.88 4.69 -3.29
N HIS A 238 0.88 4.43 -4.14
CA HIS A 238 0.17 3.15 -4.24
C HIS A 238 0.03 2.66 -5.70
N PRO A 239 1.11 2.18 -6.34
CA PRO A 239 1.01 1.47 -7.61
C PRO A 239 0.30 0.13 -7.38
N ILE A 240 -0.98 0.02 -7.72
CA ILE A 240 -1.89 -1.02 -7.20
C ILE A 240 -1.35 -2.45 -7.39
N GLY A 241 -0.90 -2.82 -8.59
CA GLY A 241 -0.33 -4.14 -8.87
C GLY A 241 1.03 -4.42 -8.22
N ALA A 242 1.80 -3.39 -7.85
CA ALA A 242 3.13 -3.54 -7.25
C ALA A 242 3.15 -3.39 -5.73
N SER A 243 2.15 -2.74 -5.15
CA SER A 243 2.20 -2.24 -3.77
C SER A 243 2.41 -3.33 -2.73
N GLY A 244 1.88 -4.53 -2.95
CA GLY A 244 2.09 -5.64 -2.02
C GLY A 244 3.52 -6.13 -1.93
N CYS A 245 4.24 -6.15 -3.06
CA CYS A 245 5.67 -6.46 -3.03
C CYS A 245 6.49 -5.24 -2.58
N ARG A 246 6.04 -4.02 -2.88
CA ARG A 246 6.72 -2.79 -2.44
C ARG A 246 6.79 -2.70 -0.92
N VAL A 247 5.66 -2.87 -0.22
CA VAL A 247 5.63 -2.87 1.26
C VAL A 247 6.43 -4.03 1.85
N LEU A 248 6.45 -5.19 1.19
CA LEU A 248 7.29 -6.31 1.62
C LEU A 248 8.78 -6.00 1.49
N ASN A 249 9.21 -5.35 0.40
CA ASN A 249 10.60 -4.94 0.22
C ASN A 249 11.00 -3.96 1.33
N THR A 250 10.23 -2.88 1.53
CA THR A 250 10.50 -1.91 2.60
C THR A 250 10.58 -2.58 3.97
N LEU A 251 9.70 -3.54 4.27
CA LEU A 251 9.76 -4.34 5.49
C LEU A 251 11.10 -5.09 5.61
N LEU A 252 11.49 -5.85 4.59
CA LEU A 252 12.70 -6.68 4.62
C LEU A 252 13.98 -5.87 4.82
N PHE A 253 14.12 -4.76 4.08
CA PHE A 253 15.29 -3.89 4.17
C PHE A 253 15.36 -3.16 5.52
N GLU A 254 14.24 -2.65 6.03
CA GLU A 254 14.24 -2.01 7.34
C GLU A 254 14.45 -3.03 8.46
N MET A 255 13.88 -4.24 8.36
CA MET A 255 14.14 -5.32 9.32
C MET A 255 15.64 -5.65 9.39
N GLN A 256 16.31 -5.72 8.24
CA GLN A 256 17.77 -5.91 8.20
C GLN A 256 18.51 -4.76 8.88
N ARG A 257 18.13 -3.51 8.60
CA ARG A 257 18.78 -2.30 9.13
C ARG A 257 18.69 -2.17 10.65
N ARG A 258 17.56 -2.54 11.24
CA ARG A 258 17.32 -2.43 12.70
C ARG A 258 17.48 -3.74 13.47
N ASP A 259 17.95 -4.77 12.80
CA ASP A 259 18.01 -6.15 13.29
C ASP A 259 16.69 -6.69 13.88
N ALA A 260 15.55 -6.31 13.29
CA ALA A 260 14.25 -6.86 13.66
C ALA A 260 14.16 -8.33 13.23
N LYS A 261 13.50 -9.15 14.05
CA LYS A 261 13.42 -10.60 13.87
C LYS A 261 12.07 -11.04 13.33
N LYS A 262 10.95 -10.45 13.77
CA LYS A 262 9.59 -10.82 13.33
C LYS A 262 8.90 -9.66 12.62
N GLY A 263 8.53 -9.88 11.36
CA GLY A 263 7.89 -8.88 10.51
C GLY A 263 6.56 -9.32 9.96
N LEU A 264 5.66 -8.36 9.73
CA LEU A 264 4.38 -8.57 9.07
C LEU A 264 4.17 -7.55 7.95
N ALA A 265 3.88 -8.01 6.74
CA ALA A 265 3.37 -7.18 5.65
C ALA A 265 1.89 -7.48 5.42
N THR A 266 1.04 -6.46 5.32
CA THR A 266 -0.41 -6.64 5.08
C THR A 266 -1.05 -5.49 4.31
N LEU A 267 -2.11 -5.79 3.56
CA LEU A 267 -2.85 -4.81 2.75
C LEU A 267 -4.29 -5.24 2.46
N CYS A 268 -5.14 -4.24 2.29
CA CYS A 268 -6.52 -4.39 1.83
C CYS A 268 -6.56 -4.58 0.31
N ILE A 269 -7.65 -5.15 -0.19
CA ILE A 269 -7.85 -5.45 -1.61
C ILE A 269 -9.29 -5.07 -1.98
N GLY A 270 -9.44 -4.29 -3.04
CA GLY A 270 -10.74 -3.90 -3.60
C GLY A 270 -11.62 -5.11 -3.89
N GLY A 271 -12.93 -4.96 -3.70
CA GLY A 271 -13.87 -6.09 -3.77
C GLY A 271 -13.98 -6.93 -2.48
N GLY A 272 -13.36 -6.49 -1.38
CA GLY A 272 -13.59 -7.07 -0.05
C GLY A 272 -12.63 -8.21 0.28
N MET A 273 -11.32 -7.97 0.19
CA MET A 273 -10.31 -8.94 0.58
C MET A 273 -9.16 -8.30 1.37
N GLY A 274 -8.34 -9.13 2.01
CA GLY A 274 -7.06 -8.75 2.58
C GLY A 274 -6.05 -9.88 2.46
N VAL A 275 -4.76 -9.53 2.48
CA VAL A 275 -3.63 -10.48 2.49
C VAL A 275 -2.61 -10.07 3.54
N ALA A 276 -1.95 -11.06 4.13
CA ALA A 276 -0.89 -10.87 5.10
C ALA A 276 0.20 -11.93 4.94
N LEU A 277 1.45 -11.55 5.19
CA LEU A 277 2.62 -12.41 5.12
C LEU A 277 3.54 -12.12 6.32
N CYS A 278 3.83 -13.17 7.10
CA CYS A 278 4.77 -13.13 8.23
C CYS A 278 6.15 -13.58 7.77
N VAL A 279 7.18 -12.78 8.07
CA VAL A 279 8.59 -13.09 7.80
C VAL A 279 9.41 -13.11 9.07
N GLN A 280 10.46 -13.94 9.09
CA GLN A 280 11.40 -14.01 10.19
C GLN A 280 12.85 -13.90 9.71
N ARG A 281 13.67 -13.18 10.49
CA ARG A 281 15.13 -13.15 10.38
C ARG A 281 15.74 -13.87 11.58
N ASP A 282 16.90 -14.49 11.36
CA ASP A 282 17.71 -15.13 12.40
C ASP A 282 18.65 -14.11 13.07
#